data_AF-A0A7Y4ZL60-F1
#
_entry.id   AF-A0A7Y4ZL60-F1
#
_cell.length_a   1.000
_cell.length_b   1.000
_cell.length_c   1.000
_cell.angle_alpha   90.00
_cell.angle_beta   90.00
_cell.angle_gamma   90.00
#
_symmetry.space_group_name_H-M   'P 1'
#
loop_
_entity.id
_entity.type
_entity.pdbx_description
1 polymer ?
#
loop_
_entity_poly.entity_id
_entity_poly.type
_entity_poly.pdbx_seq_one_letter_code
_entity_poly.pdbx_strand_id
1 'polypeptide(L)'
;MNYPRALSLALAFSFAGAVACKKDVTDAPSSADAAPSASTTSSAAPSAKATASAAQKAGKAPAPLDAKQRAQLAAYQKGIGDGRKATKAAKYKEAHDAFTAALVAKPGDARALGERGYAAFLAKDYEQANEDLYQAATGADDPVLRAQIFYNLGLVREAEGLEASSAFALSNHLHASAAAQKKLGGKPACMADIDRKAEANVKYTDWLGFYKVVMEGETPADGAKPPTSSDAAKKELCATSKCDGAGPWIVSVGEWPHSQVFLVVDAKPGLSVAKVAESFSGRCSATATAEILESKGGILVVRAEEQMSEVVYMCFPEKGDGHVCTDKDGDDMQRQSACTEGIKSTSYAVFDVAKGTRTLRVTHDDGMDGLAKPGERTQITVDAKGLTLKGPGCNETLPLAVPAK
;
A
#
# COMPACT_ATOMS: atom_id res chain seq x y z
N MET A 1 -4.22 -8.95 -29.93
CA MET A 1 -5.23 -9.46 -28.98
C MET A 1 -6.26 -8.38 -28.79
N ASN A 2 -7.46 -8.59 -29.34
CA ASN A 2 -8.56 -7.62 -29.35
C ASN A 2 -9.50 -7.94 -28.20
N TYR A 3 -9.61 -7.04 -27.22
CA TYR A 3 -10.69 -7.10 -26.22
C TYR A 3 -12.01 -6.68 -26.88
N PRO A 4 -13.12 -7.42 -26.70
CA PRO A 4 -14.42 -6.95 -27.14
C PRO A 4 -14.88 -5.80 -26.23
N ARG A 5 -15.29 -4.69 -26.87
CA ARG A 5 -15.88 -3.52 -26.24
C ARG A 5 -17.22 -3.90 -25.57
N ALA A 6 -17.33 -3.64 -24.28
CA ALA A 6 -18.59 -3.73 -23.55
C ALA A 6 -19.60 -2.72 -24.12
N LEU A 7 -20.77 -3.24 -24.50
CA LEU A 7 -21.91 -2.49 -25.00
C LEU A 7 -22.51 -1.67 -23.83
N SER A 8 -22.32 -0.35 -23.84
CA SER A 8 -22.93 0.55 -22.86
C SER A 8 -24.41 0.74 -23.19
N LEU A 9 -25.29 0.24 -22.33
CA LEU A 9 -26.73 0.50 -22.37
C LEU A 9 -26.98 1.93 -21.87
N ALA A 10 -27.34 2.84 -22.77
CA ALA A 10 -27.70 4.21 -22.43
C ALA A 10 -29.11 4.27 -21.81
N LEU A 11 -29.17 4.55 -20.51
CA LEU A 11 -30.41 4.92 -19.81
C LEU A 11 -30.68 6.41 -20.01
N ALA A 12 -31.71 6.73 -20.78
CA ALA A 12 -32.21 8.09 -20.95
C ALA A 12 -33.00 8.51 -19.71
N PHE A 13 -32.43 9.40 -18.89
CA PHE A 13 -33.15 10.12 -17.85
C PHE A 13 -33.60 11.49 -18.38
N SER A 14 -34.90 11.64 -18.59
CA SER A 14 -35.54 12.93 -18.87
C SER A 14 -35.62 13.74 -17.57
N PHE A 15 -34.84 14.81 -17.47
CA PHE A 15 -35.04 15.86 -16.46
C PHE A 15 -35.68 17.09 -17.12
N ALA A 16 -36.94 17.33 -16.79
CA ALA A 16 -37.62 18.61 -16.99
C ALA A 16 -37.78 19.28 -15.63
N GLY A 17 -37.42 20.57 -15.53
CA GLY A 17 -37.74 21.40 -14.37
C GLY A 17 -36.67 22.41 -14.01
N ALA A 18 -36.72 23.57 -14.66
CA ALA A 18 -35.97 24.76 -14.29
C ALA A 18 -36.59 25.43 -13.04
N VAL A 19 -35.77 25.70 -12.02
CA VAL A 19 -35.99 26.79 -11.06
C VAL A 19 -34.65 27.48 -10.84
N ALA A 20 -34.59 28.75 -11.25
CA ALA A 20 -33.45 29.62 -11.11
C ALA A 20 -33.33 30.10 -9.64
N CYS A 21 -32.20 29.79 -9.00
CA CYS A 21 -31.73 30.47 -7.80
C CYS A 21 -30.30 30.94 -8.03
N LYS A 22 -30.14 32.26 -8.18
CA LYS A 22 -28.85 32.96 -8.02
C LYS A 22 -28.37 32.72 -6.60
N LYS A 23 -27.17 32.16 -6.44
CA LYS A 23 -26.45 32.16 -5.16
C LYS A 23 -24.97 32.41 -5.42
N ASP A 24 -24.44 33.37 -4.68
CA ASP A 24 -23.11 33.93 -4.80
C ASP A 24 -22.01 32.85 -4.76
N VAL A 25 -21.07 32.97 -5.70
CA VAL A 25 -19.84 32.17 -5.74
C VAL A 25 -19.00 32.59 -4.55
N THR A 26 -19.03 31.75 -3.52
CA THR A 26 -18.11 31.85 -2.37
C THR A 26 -16.86 31.05 -2.72
N ASP A 27 -15.71 31.70 -2.56
CA ASP A 27 -14.39 31.21 -2.93
C ASP A 27 -14.07 29.81 -2.38
N ALA A 28 -13.40 29.01 -3.21
CA ALA A 28 -12.76 27.77 -2.79
C ALA A 28 -11.66 28.07 -1.75
N PRO A 29 -11.47 27.23 -0.72
CA PRO A 29 -10.44 27.48 0.28
C PRO A 29 -9.06 27.27 -0.34
N SER A 30 -8.33 28.38 -0.49
CA SER A 30 -6.89 28.42 -0.73
C SER A 30 -6.17 27.74 0.44
N SER A 31 -5.71 26.51 0.24
CA SER A 31 -4.85 25.78 1.19
C SER A 31 -3.38 26.15 1.00
N ALA A 32 -3.09 27.46 1.00
CA ALA A 32 -1.75 28.00 0.95
C ALA A 32 -1.53 28.86 2.20
N ASP A 33 -1.12 28.21 3.31
CA ASP A 33 -0.31 28.85 4.35
C ASP A 33 0.30 27.76 5.23
N ALA A 34 1.46 27.27 4.78
CA ALA A 34 2.44 26.63 5.65
C ALA A 34 3.80 27.27 5.34
N ALA A 35 3.95 28.52 5.78
CA ALA A 35 5.25 29.18 5.93
C ALA A 35 5.81 28.86 7.34
N PRO A 36 7.15 28.74 7.50
CA PRO A 36 7.74 28.30 8.76
C PRO A 36 7.71 29.43 9.80
N SER A 37 6.98 29.22 10.90
CA SER A 37 7.06 30.09 12.08
C SER A 37 8.28 29.74 12.91
N ALA A 38 9.23 30.68 12.96
CA ALA A 38 10.26 30.73 13.98
C ALA A 38 9.60 31.06 15.33
N SER A 39 9.81 30.21 16.33
CA SER A 39 9.44 30.52 17.72
C SER A 39 10.63 30.21 18.61
N THR A 40 11.28 31.29 19.02
CA THR A 40 12.26 31.39 20.09
C THR A 40 11.52 31.32 21.43
N THR A 41 11.72 30.25 22.20
CA THR A 41 11.54 30.30 23.66
C THR A 41 12.62 29.50 24.36
N SER A 42 13.40 30.26 25.12
CA SER A 42 14.36 29.86 26.14
C SER A 42 13.65 29.17 27.30
N SER A 43 14.14 28.01 27.73
CA SER A 43 13.87 27.47 29.07
C SER A 43 15.04 26.61 29.52
N ALA A 44 15.71 27.07 30.58
CA ALA A 44 16.90 26.46 31.16
C ALA A 44 16.50 25.44 32.24
N ALA A 45 17.08 24.24 32.17
CA ALA A 45 17.10 23.24 33.24
C ALA A 45 18.33 22.31 33.09
N PRO A 46 18.79 21.65 34.17
CA PRO A 46 20.21 21.56 34.50
C PRO A 46 20.97 20.40 33.85
N SER A 47 22.26 20.68 33.59
CA SER A 47 23.25 19.77 33.03
C SER A 47 23.51 18.55 33.93
N ALA A 48 23.15 17.37 33.44
CA ALA A 48 23.76 16.12 33.86
C ALA A 48 25.07 15.92 33.07
N LYS A 49 26.19 15.77 33.79
CA LYS A 49 27.51 15.41 33.24
C LYS A 49 27.45 14.02 32.61
N ALA A 50 27.23 13.97 31.30
CA ALA A 50 27.52 12.78 30.50
C ALA A 50 29.03 12.73 30.23
N THR A 51 29.70 11.74 30.83
CA THR A 51 31.08 11.36 30.52
C THR A 51 31.19 10.97 29.06
N ALA A 52 31.91 11.80 28.30
CA ALA A 52 32.23 11.60 26.89
C ALA A 52 33.10 10.35 26.70
N SER A 53 32.55 9.34 26.04
CA SER A 53 33.28 8.20 25.51
C SER A 53 32.90 8.01 24.05
N ALA A 54 33.74 8.53 23.15
CA ALA A 54 34.13 7.90 21.89
C ALA A 54 34.84 8.96 21.03
N ALA A 55 36.17 8.83 20.90
CA ALA A 55 36.93 9.52 19.87
C ALA A 55 36.46 8.99 18.49
N GLN A 56 35.49 9.68 17.88
CA GLN A 56 35.16 9.51 16.47
C GLN A 56 36.42 9.83 15.67
N LYS A 57 36.98 8.81 15.01
CA LYS A 57 38.06 8.97 14.04
C LYS A 57 37.62 10.02 13.02
N ALA A 58 38.37 11.12 12.93
CA ALA A 58 38.13 12.18 11.95
C ALA A 58 38.18 11.58 10.54
N GLY A 59 37.00 11.40 9.92
CA GLY A 59 36.90 10.97 8.53
C GLY A 59 37.58 11.99 7.62
N LYS A 60 38.25 11.50 6.56
CA LYS A 60 38.79 12.38 5.51
C LYS A 60 37.66 13.26 4.97
N ALA A 61 37.95 14.55 4.76
CA ALA A 61 37.00 15.47 4.13
C ALA A 61 36.50 14.89 2.79
N PRO A 62 35.21 15.00 2.47
CA PRO A 62 34.67 14.52 1.21
C PRO A 62 35.37 15.19 0.03
N ALA A 63 35.63 14.42 -1.03
CA ALA A 63 36.26 14.93 -2.24
C ALA A 63 35.35 15.98 -2.93
N PRO A 64 35.93 17.01 -3.59
CA PRO A 64 35.15 17.95 -4.40
C PRO A 64 34.39 17.23 -5.52
N LEU A 65 33.17 17.69 -5.81
CA LEU A 65 32.37 17.17 -6.93
C LEU A 65 33.08 17.42 -8.27
N ASP A 66 33.01 16.47 -9.20
CA ASP A 66 33.50 16.65 -10.57
C ASP A 66 32.54 17.50 -11.44
N ALA A 67 32.91 17.75 -12.70
CA ALA A 67 32.10 18.55 -13.61
C ALA A 67 30.74 17.91 -13.96
N LYS A 68 30.68 16.58 -14.11
CA LYS A 68 29.46 15.82 -14.40
C LYS A 68 28.51 15.88 -13.20
N GLN A 69 29.03 15.65 -12.00
CA GLN A 69 28.28 15.69 -10.75
C GLN A 69 27.71 17.10 -10.49
N ARG A 70 28.48 18.16 -10.75
CA ARG A 70 27.99 19.54 -10.66
C ARG A 70 26.87 19.83 -11.67
N ALA A 71 26.99 19.33 -12.90
CA ALA A 71 25.95 19.49 -13.92
C ALA A 71 24.66 18.74 -13.55
N GLN A 72 24.77 17.51 -13.06
CA GLN A 72 23.63 16.72 -12.56
C GLN A 72 22.95 17.42 -11.38
N LEU A 73 23.73 17.90 -10.40
CA LEU A 73 23.19 18.65 -9.27
C LEU A 73 22.45 19.91 -9.72
N ALA A 74 23.00 20.67 -10.66
CA ALA A 74 22.36 21.87 -11.20
C ALA A 74 21.06 21.53 -11.94
N ALA A 75 21.06 20.46 -12.75
CA ALA A 75 19.87 19.99 -13.46
C ALA A 75 18.75 19.54 -12.49
N TYR A 76 19.12 18.77 -11.46
CA TYR A 76 18.21 18.35 -10.39
C TYR A 76 17.60 19.55 -9.67
N GLN A 77 18.43 20.50 -9.21
CA GLN A 77 17.96 21.70 -8.52
C GLN A 77 17.04 22.54 -9.39
N LYS A 78 17.36 22.68 -10.68
CA LYS A 78 16.51 23.37 -11.65
C LYS A 78 15.16 22.66 -11.82
N GLY A 79 15.15 21.34 -12.02
CA GLY A 79 13.92 20.56 -12.16
C GLY A 79 13.01 20.67 -10.93
N ILE A 80 13.57 20.58 -9.72
CA ILE A 80 12.82 20.78 -8.47
C ILE A 80 12.26 22.20 -8.37
N GLY A 81 13.08 23.21 -8.68
CA GLY A 81 12.65 24.62 -8.66
C GLY A 81 11.50 24.91 -9.63
N ASP A 82 11.65 24.47 -10.88
CA ASP A 82 10.66 24.65 -11.94
C ASP A 82 9.38 23.86 -11.63
N GLY A 83 9.51 22.63 -11.14
CA GLY A 83 8.38 21.79 -10.76
C GLY A 83 7.53 22.44 -9.68
N ARG A 84 8.15 22.91 -8.59
CA ARG A 84 7.45 23.63 -7.51
C ARG A 84 6.78 24.91 -7.99
N LYS A 85 7.43 25.66 -8.88
CA LYS A 85 6.86 26.87 -9.49
C LYS A 85 5.62 26.53 -10.31
N ALA A 86 5.69 25.50 -11.14
CA ALA A 86 4.58 25.02 -11.96
C ALA A 86 3.42 24.48 -11.10
N THR A 87 3.70 23.71 -10.05
CA THR A 87 2.68 23.22 -9.11
C THR A 87 1.93 24.37 -8.45
N LYS A 88 2.63 25.39 -7.96
CA LYS A 88 2.02 26.61 -7.39
C LYS A 88 1.17 27.38 -8.40
N ALA A 89 1.53 27.32 -9.68
CA ALA A 89 0.78 27.94 -10.76
C ALA A 89 -0.37 27.06 -11.29
N ALA A 90 -0.68 25.94 -10.63
CA ALA A 90 -1.66 24.93 -11.06
C ALA A 90 -1.38 24.33 -12.45
N LYS A 91 -0.13 24.35 -12.90
CA LYS A 91 0.31 23.84 -14.20
C LYS A 91 0.87 22.43 -14.03
N TYR A 92 0.00 21.49 -13.67
CA TYR A 92 0.43 20.18 -13.17
C TYR A 92 1.20 19.34 -14.19
N LYS A 93 0.86 19.45 -15.49
CA LYS A 93 1.65 18.81 -16.54
C LYS A 93 3.09 19.36 -16.60
N GLU A 94 3.24 20.68 -16.56
CA GLU A 94 4.56 21.31 -16.56
C GLU A 94 5.35 20.94 -15.29
N ALA A 95 4.66 20.82 -14.15
CA ALA A 95 5.27 20.36 -12.91
C ALA A 95 5.77 18.91 -13.02
N HIS A 96 4.94 18.01 -13.55
CA HIS A 96 5.29 16.62 -13.80
C HIS A 96 6.53 16.51 -14.71
N ASP A 97 6.56 17.25 -15.81
CA ASP A 97 7.69 17.24 -16.76
C ASP A 97 8.98 17.76 -16.09
N ALA A 98 8.89 18.79 -15.25
CA ALA A 98 10.04 19.35 -14.53
C ALA A 98 10.56 18.41 -13.43
N PHE A 99 9.68 17.76 -12.66
CA PHE A 99 10.11 16.74 -11.68
C PHE A 99 10.67 15.49 -12.36
N THR A 100 10.14 15.11 -13.52
CA THR A 100 10.72 14.05 -14.34
C THR A 100 12.14 14.40 -14.79
N ALA A 101 12.40 15.65 -15.18
CA ALA A 101 13.76 16.11 -15.48
C ALA A 101 14.69 16.03 -14.24
N ALA A 102 14.18 16.30 -13.04
CA ALA A 102 14.93 16.10 -11.80
C ALA A 102 15.26 14.62 -11.56
N LEU A 103 14.31 13.71 -11.82
CA LEU A 103 14.51 12.27 -11.72
C LEU A 103 15.47 11.72 -12.77
N VAL A 104 15.54 12.30 -13.97
CA VAL A 104 16.58 11.96 -14.95
C VAL A 104 17.98 12.33 -14.41
N ALA A 105 18.10 13.47 -13.71
CA ALA A 105 19.37 13.88 -13.12
C ALA A 105 19.75 13.07 -11.86
N LYS A 106 18.75 12.61 -11.09
CA LYS A 106 18.92 11.76 -9.90
C LYS A 106 17.80 10.71 -9.82
N PRO A 107 17.98 9.54 -10.48
CA PRO A 107 16.96 8.49 -10.50
C PRO A 107 16.61 7.99 -9.09
N GLY A 108 15.31 7.76 -8.85
CA GLY A 108 14.83 7.25 -7.55
C GLY A 108 14.91 8.23 -6.39
N ASP A 109 15.23 9.51 -6.62
CA ASP A 109 15.25 10.51 -5.55
C ASP A 109 13.86 10.68 -4.93
N ALA A 110 13.73 10.29 -3.66
CA ALA A 110 12.46 10.28 -2.95
C ALA A 110 11.77 11.66 -2.90
N ARG A 111 12.52 12.76 -2.88
CA ARG A 111 11.93 14.10 -2.90
C ARG A 111 11.33 14.42 -4.26
N ALA A 112 12.07 14.17 -5.35
CA ALA A 112 11.55 14.37 -6.70
C ALA A 112 10.33 13.49 -7.00
N LEU A 113 10.36 12.20 -6.59
CA LEU A 113 9.21 11.30 -6.67
C LEU A 113 8.03 11.82 -5.85
N GLY A 114 8.25 12.18 -4.58
CA GLY A 114 7.18 12.65 -3.69
C GLY A 114 6.52 13.95 -4.18
N GLU A 115 7.29 14.87 -4.77
CA GLU A 115 6.76 16.10 -5.35
C GLU A 115 6.07 15.87 -6.70
N ARG A 116 6.56 14.93 -7.53
CA ARG A 116 5.87 14.51 -8.77
C ARG A 116 4.53 13.85 -8.44
N GLY A 117 4.51 12.94 -7.48
CA GLY A 117 3.29 12.28 -7.01
C GLY A 117 2.27 13.26 -6.42
N TYR A 118 2.72 14.28 -5.68
CA TYR A 118 1.83 15.35 -5.21
C TYR A 118 1.27 16.20 -6.37
N ALA A 119 2.08 16.51 -7.39
CA ALA A 119 1.58 17.20 -8.58
C ALA A 119 0.57 16.33 -9.37
N ALA A 120 0.80 15.02 -9.47
CA ALA A 120 -0.14 14.07 -10.07
C ALA A 120 -1.46 14.01 -9.28
N PHE A 121 -1.41 13.98 -7.95
CA PHE A 121 -2.59 14.07 -7.10
C PHE A 121 -3.41 15.33 -7.38
N LEU A 122 -2.76 16.50 -7.48
CA LEU A 122 -3.44 17.76 -7.81
C LEU A 122 -4.02 17.76 -9.23
N ALA A 123 -3.44 16.99 -10.15
CA ALA A 123 -3.98 16.74 -11.49
C ALA A 123 -5.12 15.70 -11.51
N LYS A 124 -5.44 15.09 -10.37
CA LYS A 124 -6.38 13.96 -10.22
C LYS A 124 -5.94 12.68 -10.94
N ASP A 125 -4.64 12.54 -11.17
CA ASP A 125 -4.02 11.31 -11.64
C ASP A 125 -3.59 10.49 -10.42
N TYR A 126 -4.57 9.81 -9.82
CA TYR A 126 -4.36 9.09 -8.55
C TYR A 126 -3.51 7.83 -8.73
N GLU A 127 -3.55 7.20 -9.90
CA GLU A 127 -2.72 6.03 -10.21
C GLU A 127 -1.23 6.40 -10.19
N GLN A 128 -0.83 7.43 -10.95
CA GLN A 128 0.55 7.91 -10.94
C GLN A 128 0.95 8.49 -9.57
N ALA A 129 0.03 9.19 -8.89
CA ALA A 129 0.29 9.72 -7.56
C ALA A 129 0.62 8.61 -6.55
N ASN A 130 -0.16 7.53 -6.54
CA ASN A 130 0.08 6.37 -5.68
C ASN A 130 1.43 5.74 -6.02
N GLU A 131 1.70 5.43 -7.29
CA GLU A 131 2.98 4.83 -7.72
C GLU A 131 4.19 5.65 -7.23
N ASP A 132 4.20 6.95 -7.53
CA ASP A 132 5.31 7.85 -7.17
C ASP A 132 5.48 7.99 -5.66
N LEU A 133 4.38 8.17 -4.93
CA LEU A 133 4.43 8.39 -3.49
C LEU A 133 4.84 7.12 -2.73
N TYR A 134 4.41 5.93 -3.17
CA TYR A 134 4.87 4.67 -2.59
C TYR A 134 6.37 4.47 -2.83
N GLN A 135 6.85 4.66 -4.07
CA GLN A 135 8.29 4.60 -4.36
C GLN A 135 9.09 5.62 -3.54
N ALA A 136 8.56 6.85 -3.42
CA ALA A 136 9.17 7.90 -2.61
C ALA A 136 9.26 7.52 -1.12
N ALA A 137 8.18 6.98 -0.54
CA ALA A 137 8.14 6.61 0.87
C ALA A 137 9.17 5.53 1.21
N THR A 138 9.28 4.52 0.35
CA THR A 138 10.29 3.45 0.47
C THR A 138 11.71 4.01 0.43
N GLY A 139 12.02 4.90 -0.53
CA GLY A 139 13.36 5.47 -0.71
C GLY A 139 13.76 6.63 0.21
N ALA A 140 12.87 7.16 1.06
CA ALA A 140 13.11 8.40 1.82
C ALA A 140 13.81 8.21 3.17
N ASP A 141 15.14 8.28 3.27
CA ASP A 141 15.82 8.14 4.58
C ASP A 141 15.50 9.24 5.62
N ASP A 142 15.12 10.44 5.17
CA ASP A 142 14.75 11.56 6.05
C ASP A 142 13.32 11.38 6.60
N PRO A 143 13.14 11.22 7.93
CA PRO A 143 11.82 11.02 8.52
C PRO A 143 10.86 12.19 8.28
N VAL A 144 11.36 13.42 8.12
CA VAL A 144 10.51 14.59 7.86
C VAL A 144 9.96 14.55 6.44
N LEU A 145 10.83 14.31 5.44
CA LEU A 145 10.39 14.11 4.06
C LEU A 145 9.43 12.92 3.96
N ARG A 146 9.77 11.80 4.60
CA ARG A 146 8.93 10.60 4.59
C ARG A 146 7.56 10.87 5.22
N ALA A 147 7.49 11.62 6.32
CA ALA A 147 6.23 12.05 6.91
C ALA A 147 5.37 12.89 5.95
N GLN A 148 5.99 13.78 5.16
CA GLN A 148 5.28 14.57 4.15
C GLN A 148 4.72 13.68 3.03
N ILE A 149 5.49 12.68 2.58
CA ILE A 149 5.05 11.72 1.57
C ILE A 149 3.84 10.92 2.08
N PHE A 150 3.87 10.42 3.32
CA PHE A 150 2.72 9.72 3.91
C PHE A 150 1.50 10.62 4.09
N TYR A 151 1.70 11.89 4.42
CA TYR A 151 0.59 12.85 4.44
C TYR A 151 -0.06 12.94 3.06
N ASN A 152 0.74 13.04 1.99
CA ASN A 152 0.23 13.09 0.62
C ASN A 152 -0.46 11.79 0.21
N LEU A 153 0.03 10.61 0.60
CA LEU A 153 -0.67 9.32 0.40
C LEU A 153 -2.05 9.33 1.06
N GLY A 154 -2.15 9.87 2.28
CA GLY A 154 -3.43 10.05 2.96
C GLY A 154 -4.40 10.93 2.17
N LEU A 155 -3.90 12.01 1.55
CA LEU A 155 -4.74 12.87 0.68
C LEU A 155 -5.24 12.15 -0.57
N VAL A 156 -4.39 11.33 -1.21
CA VAL A 156 -4.79 10.52 -2.37
C VAL A 156 -5.89 9.55 -1.96
N ARG A 157 -5.69 8.80 -0.86
CA ARG A 157 -6.66 7.83 -0.34
C ARG A 157 -8.01 8.48 -0.02
N GLU A 158 -8.02 9.64 0.63
CA GLU A 158 -9.27 10.38 0.86
C GLU A 158 -9.99 10.77 -0.44
N ALA A 159 -9.24 11.21 -1.47
CA ALA A 159 -9.81 11.61 -2.75
C ALA A 159 -10.39 10.42 -3.55
N GLU A 160 -9.84 9.22 -3.34
CA GLU A 160 -10.35 7.95 -3.87
C GLU A 160 -11.51 7.36 -3.05
N GLY A 161 -11.84 7.99 -1.91
CA GLY A 161 -12.89 7.49 -0.99
C GLY A 161 -12.45 6.28 -0.16
N LEU A 162 -11.13 6.10 0.01
CA LEU A 162 -10.53 5.04 0.81
C LEU A 162 -10.22 5.53 2.23
N GLU A 163 -10.07 4.59 3.17
CA GLU A 163 -9.60 4.90 4.52
C GLU A 163 -8.16 5.43 4.47
N ALA A 164 -7.92 6.61 5.05
CA ALA A 164 -6.63 7.31 4.99
C ALA A 164 -5.97 7.51 6.37
N SER A 165 -6.63 7.07 7.44
CA SER A 165 -6.23 7.34 8.82
C SER A 165 -4.83 6.77 9.16
N SER A 166 -4.47 5.61 8.63
CA SER A 166 -3.15 4.99 8.77
C SER A 166 -2.02 5.85 8.20
N ALA A 167 -2.18 6.38 6.98
CA ALA A 167 -1.19 7.21 6.32
C ALA A 167 -0.95 8.52 7.10
N PHE A 168 -2.02 9.15 7.60
CA PHE A 168 -1.90 10.31 8.48
C PHE A 168 -1.31 9.94 9.85
N ALA A 169 -1.57 8.75 10.37
CA ALA A 169 -0.95 8.24 11.59
C ALA A 169 0.56 8.07 11.42
N LEU A 170 1.00 7.43 10.34
CA LEU A 170 2.41 7.27 9.99
C LEU A 170 3.09 8.64 9.82
N SER A 171 2.46 9.55 9.08
CA SER A 171 2.95 10.92 8.94
C SER A 171 3.18 11.58 10.30
N ASN A 172 2.17 11.56 11.18
CA ASN A 172 2.27 12.17 12.50
C ASN A 172 3.26 11.44 13.43
N HIS A 173 3.42 10.13 13.28
CA HIS A 173 4.37 9.34 14.07
C HIS A 173 5.82 9.68 13.68
N LEU A 174 6.12 9.73 12.39
CA LEU A 174 7.45 10.08 11.86
C LEU A 174 7.80 11.55 12.13
N HIS A 175 6.83 12.44 11.94
CA HIS A 175 6.97 13.86 12.23
C HIS A 175 5.60 14.49 12.56
N ALA A 176 5.35 14.71 13.84
CA ALA A 176 4.11 15.32 14.29
C ALA A 176 3.87 16.69 13.64
N SER A 177 2.72 16.85 12.99
CA SER A 177 2.34 18.10 12.32
C SER A 177 0.88 18.44 12.59
N ALA A 178 0.58 19.75 12.67
CA ALA A 178 -0.80 20.20 12.86
C ALA A 178 -1.73 19.73 11.74
N ALA A 179 -1.22 19.60 10.52
CA ALA A 179 -1.97 19.11 9.37
C ALA A 179 -2.38 17.64 9.55
N ALA A 180 -1.42 16.76 9.89
CA ALA A 180 -1.72 15.36 10.16
C ALA A 180 -2.65 15.21 11.37
N GLN A 181 -2.39 15.92 12.48
CA GLN A 181 -3.25 15.90 13.67
C GLN A 181 -4.70 16.34 13.37
N LYS A 182 -4.87 17.35 12.51
CA LYS A 182 -6.20 17.80 12.06
C LYS A 182 -6.91 16.69 11.28
N LYS A 183 -6.20 15.99 10.39
CA LYS A 183 -6.75 14.83 9.65
C LYS A 183 -7.14 13.69 10.57
N LEU A 184 -6.38 13.48 11.65
CA LEU A 184 -6.68 12.46 12.67
C LEU A 184 -7.81 12.87 13.64
N GLY A 185 -8.25 14.13 13.61
CA GLY A 185 -9.31 14.62 14.51
C GLY A 185 -8.97 14.50 15.99
N GLY A 186 -7.68 14.58 16.35
CA GLY A 186 -7.20 14.43 17.73
C GLY A 186 -7.24 13.01 18.30
N LYS A 187 -7.58 12.01 17.49
CA LYS A 187 -7.52 10.60 17.91
C LYS A 187 -6.11 10.05 17.66
N PRO A 188 -5.54 9.24 18.58
CA PRO A 188 -4.44 8.38 18.21
C PRO A 188 -4.95 7.45 17.10
N ALA A 189 -4.39 7.57 15.91
CA ALA A 189 -4.79 6.74 14.80
C ALA A 189 -3.83 5.56 14.68
N CYS A 190 -4.42 4.39 14.49
CA CYS A 190 -3.67 3.17 14.33
C CYS A 190 -2.87 3.24 13.02
N MET A 191 -1.60 2.85 13.07
CA MET A 191 -0.76 2.74 11.88
C MET A 191 -1.20 1.59 10.97
N ALA A 192 -1.95 0.61 11.49
CA ALA A 192 -2.60 -0.39 10.67
C ALA A 192 -3.84 0.17 9.96
N ASP A 193 -4.09 -0.32 8.75
CA ASP A 193 -5.30 -0.04 8.00
C ASP A 193 -6.45 -0.87 8.56
N ILE A 194 -7.50 -0.21 9.06
CA ILE A 194 -8.65 -0.88 9.68
C ILE A 194 -9.90 -0.62 8.84
N ASP A 195 -10.24 -1.59 8.01
CA ASP A 195 -11.48 -1.60 7.26
C ASP A 195 -12.59 -2.29 8.04
N ARG A 196 -13.60 -1.52 8.44
CA ARG A 196 -14.79 -1.98 9.18
C ARG A 196 -16.01 -2.16 8.29
N LYS A 197 -15.85 -2.00 6.97
CA LYS A 197 -16.93 -2.18 6.02
C LYS A 197 -17.28 -3.67 5.95
N ALA A 198 -18.56 -3.96 6.17
CA ALA A 198 -19.07 -5.29 5.96
C ALA A 198 -19.06 -5.62 4.47
N GLU A 199 -18.41 -6.72 4.10
CA GLU A 199 -18.38 -7.23 2.72
C GLU A 199 -19.00 -8.62 2.69
N ALA A 200 -19.99 -8.81 1.83
CA ALA A 200 -20.63 -10.10 1.65
C ALA A 200 -19.70 -11.07 0.93
N ASN A 201 -19.63 -12.30 1.44
CA ASN A 201 -18.99 -13.40 0.75
C ASN A 201 -19.79 -13.73 -0.53
N VAL A 202 -19.09 -14.10 -1.58
CA VAL A 202 -19.71 -14.58 -2.82
C VAL A 202 -20.30 -15.96 -2.57
N LYS A 203 -21.54 -16.17 -3.02
CA LYS A 203 -22.24 -17.45 -2.88
C LYS A 203 -22.13 -18.25 -4.17
N TYR A 204 -21.80 -19.52 -4.05
CA TYR A 204 -21.78 -20.46 -5.18
C TYR A 204 -22.67 -21.65 -4.89
N THR A 205 -23.35 -22.16 -5.90
CA THR A 205 -24.25 -23.33 -5.76
C THR A 205 -23.48 -24.58 -5.32
N ASP A 206 -22.26 -24.75 -5.83
CA ASP A 206 -21.37 -25.89 -5.55
C ASP A 206 -19.91 -25.54 -5.91
N TRP A 207 -19.02 -26.53 -5.78
CA TRP A 207 -17.60 -26.35 -6.10
C TRP A 207 -17.34 -26.18 -7.59
N LEU A 208 -18.20 -26.72 -8.47
CA LEU A 208 -18.05 -26.55 -9.92
C LEU A 208 -18.36 -25.11 -10.35
N GLY A 209 -19.37 -24.49 -9.74
CA GLY A 209 -19.67 -23.08 -9.93
C GLY A 209 -18.52 -22.18 -9.45
N PHE A 210 -17.93 -22.49 -8.29
CA PHE A 210 -16.76 -21.77 -7.79
C PHE A 210 -15.55 -21.93 -8.73
N TYR A 211 -15.21 -23.17 -9.11
CA TYR A 211 -14.11 -23.48 -10.03
C TYR A 211 -14.21 -22.70 -11.34
N LYS A 212 -15.38 -22.67 -11.97
CA LYS A 212 -15.57 -21.98 -13.25
C LYS A 212 -15.25 -20.50 -13.20
N VAL A 213 -15.52 -19.83 -12.08
CA VAL A 213 -15.25 -18.41 -11.91
C VAL A 213 -13.78 -18.15 -11.62
N VAL A 214 -13.16 -18.92 -10.73
CA VAL A 214 -11.74 -18.70 -10.38
C VAL A 214 -10.76 -19.16 -11.44
N MET A 215 -11.16 -20.11 -12.30
CA MET A 215 -10.35 -20.57 -13.43
C MET A 215 -10.77 -19.90 -14.75
N GLU A 216 -11.62 -18.86 -14.72
CA GLU A 216 -12.02 -18.15 -15.93
C GLU A 216 -10.81 -17.42 -16.53
N GLY A 217 -10.44 -17.79 -17.75
CA GLY A 217 -9.28 -17.21 -18.45
C GLY A 217 -7.97 -17.94 -18.18
N GLU A 218 -7.93 -18.86 -17.21
CA GLU A 218 -6.78 -19.72 -16.97
C GLU A 218 -6.72 -20.84 -18.01
N THR A 219 -5.53 -21.11 -18.54
CA THR A 219 -5.31 -22.27 -19.40
C THR A 219 -4.96 -23.46 -18.52
N PRO A 220 -5.75 -24.55 -18.53
CA PRO A 220 -5.41 -25.73 -17.75
C PRO A 220 -4.00 -26.23 -18.07
N ALA A 221 -3.24 -26.62 -17.03
CA ALA A 221 -1.94 -27.22 -17.21
C ALA A 221 -2.03 -28.45 -18.15
N ASP A 222 -1.11 -28.54 -19.11
CA ASP A 222 -0.84 -29.73 -19.92
C ASP A 222 -2.07 -30.42 -20.56
N GLY A 223 -3.04 -29.65 -21.02
CA GLY A 223 -4.23 -30.20 -21.69
C GLY A 223 -5.17 -30.98 -20.77
N ALA A 224 -5.06 -30.79 -19.45
CA ALA A 224 -6.03 -31.28 -18.49
C ALA A 224 -7.43 -30.78 -18.88
N LYS A 225 -8.40 -31.70 -18.89
CA LYS A 225 -9.79 -31.34 -19.15
C LYS A 225 -10.38 -30.72 -17.88
N PRO A 226 -11.09 -29.58 -17.97
CA PRO A 226 -11.78 -29.01 -16.82
C PRO A 226 -12.70 -30.03 -16.13
N PRO A 227 -12.84 -29.98 -14.80
CA PRO A 227 -13.71 -30.86 -14.05
C PRO A 227 -15.17 -30.64 -14.47
N THR A 228 -15.93 -31.73 -14.53
CA THR A 228 -17.34 -31.72 -14.96
C THR A 228 -18.32 -31.97 -13.81
N SER A 229 -17.83 -32.15 -12.59
CA SER A 229 -18.64 -32.38 -11.38
C SER A 229 -18.11 -31.57 -10.21
N SER A 230 -18.96 -31.32 -9.21
CA SER A 230 -18.60 -30.61 -7.99
C SER A 230 -17.46 -31.33 -7.23
N ASP A 231 -17.49 -32.66 -7.12
CA ASP A 231 -16.45 -33.40 -6.41
C ASP A 231 -15.10 -33.35 -7.11
N ALA A 232 -15.09 -33.41 -8.46
CA ALA A 232 -13.87 -33.26 -9.25
C ALA A 232 -13.30 -31.84 -9.09
N ALA A 233 -14.17 -30.81 -9.16
CA ALA A 233 -13.78 -29.43 -8.94
C ALA A 233 -13.22 -29.18 -7.53
N LYS A 234 -13.85 -29.74 -6.49
CA LYS A 234 -13.32 -29.68 -5.12
C LYS A 234 -11.95 -30.34 -5.05
N LYS A 235 -11.79 -31.54 -5.59
CA LYS A 235 -10.52 -32.27 -5.58
C LYS A 235 -9.40 -31.47 -6.25
N GLU A 236 -9.71 -30.81 -7.36
CA GLU A 236 -8.74 -30.03 -8.12
C GLU A 236 -8.33 -28.74 -7.40
N LEU A 237 -9.31 -27.92 -6.95
CA LEU A 237 -9.03 -26.70 -6.18
C LEU A 237 -8.29 -27.00 -4.87
N CYS A 238 -8.51 -28.19 -4.32
CA CYS A 238 -7.88 -28.65 -3.09
C CYS A 238 -6.67 -29.54 -3.33
N ALA A 239 -6.08 -29.57 -4.53
CA ALA A 239 -4.89 -30.38 -4.78
C ALA A 239 -3.68 -29.89 -3.95
N THR A 240 -3.56 -28.57 -3.78
CA THR A 240 -2.49 -27.91 -3.01
C THR A 240 -2.94 -27.54 -1.59
N SER A 241 -4.22 -27.70 -1.28
CA SER A 241 -4.87 -27.22 -0.06
C SER A 241 -5.58 -28.36 0.67
N LYS A 242 -5.41 -28.49 1.99
CA LYS A 242 -6.06 -29.58 2.75
C LYS A 242 -7.55 -29.30 2.96
N CYS A 243 -8.40 -29.77 2.05
CA CYS A 243 -9.86 -29.57 2.11
C CYS A 243 -10.66 -30.73 2.73
N ASP A 244 -10.12 -31.35 3.78
CA ASP A 244 -10.77 -32.46 4.47
C ASP A 244 -11.95 -31.98 5.34
N GLY A 245 -12.88 -32.88 5.65
CA GLY A 245 -14.01 -32.60 6.54
C GLY A 245 -15.05 -31.63 5.95
N ALA A 246 -15.69 -30.86 6.83
CA ALA A 246 -16.80 -29.95 6.50
C ALA A 246 -16.37 -28.47 6.35
N GLY A 247 -15.07 -28.18 6.46
CA GLY A 247 -14.53 -26.82 6.43
C GLY A 247 -14.64 -26.10 7.77
N PRO A 248 -14.32 -24.79 7.80
CA PRO A 248 -13.86 -23.94 6.70
C PRO A 248 -12.51 -24.36 6.10
N TRP A 249 -12.24 -23.94 4.87
CA TRP A 249 -11.00 -24.26 4.15
C TRP A 249 -10.31 -22.98 3.65
N ILE A 250 -8.99 -23.00 3.64
CA ILE A 250 -8.18 -22.06 2.85
C ILE A 250 -7.83 -22.77 1.54
N VAL A 251 -8.18 -22.15 0.43
CA VAL A 251 -7.98 -22.69 -0.92
C VAL A 251 -7.12 -21.70 -1.70
N SER A 252 -5.93 -22.14 -2.10
CA SER A 252 -5.06 -21.37 -3.00
C SER A 252 -5.26 -21.81 -4.44
N VAL A 253 -5.49 -20.84 -5.32
CA VAL A 253 -5.71 -21.03 -6.76
C VAL A 253 -4.72 -20.19 -7.55
N GLY A 254 -4.34 -20.68 -8.73
CA GLY A 254 -3.39 -20.02 -9.62
C GLY A 254 -1.96 -20.52 -9.44
N GLU A 255 -1.13 -20.20 -10.42
CA GLU A 255 0.31 -20.44 -10.43
C GLU A 255 1.03 -19.14 -10.76
N TRP A 256 2.35 -19.12 -10.61
CA TRP A 256 3.14 -17.97 -11.05
C TRP A 256 2.76 -17.56 -12.49
N PRO A 257 2.43 -16.28 -12.76
CA PRO A 257 2.65 -15.10 -11.91
C PRO A 257 1.53 -14.69 -10.93
N HIS A 258 0.38 -15.37 -10.90
CA HIS A 258 -0.80 -14.90 -10.18
C HIS A 258 -1.33 -15.99 -9.24
N SER A 259 -1.37 -15.68 -7.94
CA SER A 259 -1.94 -16.58 -6.94
C SER A 259 -3.03 -15.87 -6.14
N GLN A 260 -4.14 -16.56 -5.92
CA GLN A 260 -5.27 -16.07 -5.15
C GLN A 260 -5.55 -17.04 -4.01
N VAL A 261 -5.87 -16.51 -2.84
CA VAL A 261 -6.20 -17.32 -1.66
C VAL A 261 -7.62 -17.00 -1.23
N PHE A 262 -8.41 -18.04 -1.04
CA PHE A 262 -9.82 -17.96 -0.71
C PHE A 262 -10.11 -18.65 0.62
N LEU A 263 -10.94 -18.01 1.44
CA LEU A 263 -11.68 -18.68 2.50
C LEU A 263 -12.95 -19.29 1.88
N VAL A 264 -13.11 -20.60 1.99
CA VAL A 264 -14.30 -21.33 1.52
C VAL A 264 -15.02 -21.94 2.72
N VAL A 265 -16.32 -21.66 2.85
CA VAL A 265 -17.17 -22.18 3.92
C VAL A 265 -18.37 -22.92 3.33
N ASP A 266 -18.65 -24.13 3.81
CA ASP A 266 -19.88 -24.86 3.46
C ASP A 266 -21.10 -24.13 4.03
N ALA A 267 -22.01 -23.68 3.16
CA ALA A 267 -23.13 -22.81 3.50
C ALA A 267 -24.51 -23.43 3.21
N LYS A 268 -24.57 -24.77 3.05
CA LYS A 268 -25.75 -25.60 2.76
C LYS A 268 -27.09 -24.83 2.56
N PRO A 269 -27.60 -24.73 1.32
CA PRO A 269 -27.01 -25.25 0.09
C PRO A 269 -25.83 -24.39 -0.40
N GLY A 270 -24.78 -25.05 -0.87
CA GLY A 270 -23.66 -24.43 -1.59
C GLY A 270 -22.52 -23.91 -0.72
N LEU A 271 -21.78 -22.95 -1.26
CA LEU A 271 -20.54 -22.42 -0.69
C LEU A 271 -20.65 -20.91 -0.45
N SER A 272 -19.99 -20.46 0.60
CA SER A 272 -19.70 -19.06 0.87
C SER A 272 -18.20 -18.84 0.73
N VAL A 273 -17.79 -17.98 -0.20
CA VAL A 273 -16.38 -17.79 -0.56
C VAL A 273 -15.99 -16.32 -0.39
N ALA A 274 -14.84 -16.08 0.21
CA ALA A 274 -14.22 -14.76 0.27
C ALA A 274 -12.76 -14.84 -0.19
N LYS A 275 -12.34 -13.92 -1.07
CA LYS A 275 -10.92 -13.74 -1.38
C LYS A 275 -10.25 -13.07 -0.18
N VAL A 276 -9.22 -13.71 0.36
CA VAL A 276 -8.50 -13.24 1.56
C VAL A 276 -7.12 -12.70 1.24
N ALA A 277 -6.52 -13.14 0.14
CA ALA A 277 -5.24 -12.66 -0.35
C ALA A 277 -5.17 -12.82 -1.88
N GLU A 278 -4.35 -12.00 -2.50
CA GLU A 278 -4.01 -12.06 -3.91
C GLU A 278 -2.60 -11.54 -4.11
N SER A 279 -1.76 -12.32 -4.79
CA SER A 279 -0.45 -11.89 -5.22
C SER A 279 -0.41 -11.87 -6.74
N PHE A 280 -0.10 -10.71 -7.32
CA PHE A 280 0.26 -10.59 -8.72
C PHE A 280 1.75 -10.25 -8.80
N SER A 281 2.48 -11.03 -9.59
CA SER A 281 3.92 -10.93 -9.66
C SER A 281 4.33 -10.73 -11.10
N GLY A 282 5.06 -9.66 -11.44
CA GLY A 282 5.50 -9.45 -12.80
C GLY A 282 6.60 -10.46 -13.19
N ARG A 283 7.83 -9.96 -13.32
CA ARG A 283 9.00 -10.83 -13.59
C ARG A 283 9.51 -11.56 -12.35
N CYS A 284 9.20 -11.05 -11.17
CA CYS A 284 9.65 -11.63 -9.90
C CYS A 284 8.50 -12.38 -9.23
N SER A 285 8.80 -13.36 -8.38
CA SER A 285 7.80 -14.15 -7.69
C SER A 285 7.00 -13.30 -6.69
N ALA A 286 5.74 -13.61 -6.52
CA ALA A 286 4.97 -13.18 -5.38
C ALA A 286 4.28 -14.40 -4.78
N THR A 287 4.06 -14.34 -3.47
CA THR A 287 3.39 -15.40 -2.73
C THR A 287 2.21 -14.80 -1.99
N ALA A 288 1.10 -15.52 -1.99
CA ALA A 288 -0.02 -15.26 -1.10
C ALA A 288 -0.30 -16.54 -0.30
N THR A 289 -0.39 -16.40 1.02
CA THR A 289 -0.73 -17.50 1.93
C THR A 289 -1.80 -17.04 2.90
N ALA A 290 -2.58 -17.98 3.44
CA ALA A 290 -3.49 -17.68 4.53
C ALA A 290 -3.64 -18.87 5.48
N GLU A 291 -3.99 -18.56 6.72
CA GLU A 291 -4.27 -19.53 7.78
C GLU A 291 -5.45 -19.07 8.63
N ILE A 292 -6.21 -20.04 9.15
CA ILE A 292 -7.31 -19.79 10.09
C ILE A 292 -6.72 -19.83 11.50
N LEU A 293 -6.73 -18.70 12.19
CA LEU A 293 -6.16 -18.56 13.54
C LEU A 293 -7.17 -18.95 14.63
N GLU A 294 -8.43 -18.57 14.47
CA GLU A 294 -9.49 -18.88 15.42
C GLU A 294 -10.80 -19.24 14.68
N SER A 295 -11.52 -20.20 15.26
CA SER A 295 -12.88 -20.57 14.86
C SER A 295 -13.72 -20.79 16.11
N LYS A 296 -14.54 -19.79 16.48
CA LYS A 296 -15.35 -19.84 17.70
C LYS A 296 -16.68 -19.14 17.50
N GLY A 297 -17.77 -19.83 17.86
CA GLY A 297 -19.12 -19.24 17.85
C GLY A 297 -19.59 -18.76 16.47
N GLY A 298 -19.08 -19.38 15.39
CA GLY A 298 -19.39 -18.94 14.01
C GLY A 298 -18.59 -17.73 13.55
N ILE A 299 -17.61 -17.26 14.32
CA ILE A 299 -16.63 -16.27 13.87
C ILE A 299 -15.33 -16.97 13.47
N LEU A 300 -14.77 -16.58 12.33
CA LEU A 300 -13.44 -16.98 11.88
C LEU A 300 -12.51 -15.78 11.86
N VAL A 301 -11.27 -15.99 12.28
CA VAL A 301 -10.18 -15.03 12.06
C VAL A 301 -9.16 -15.66 11.13
N VAL A 302 -8.97 -15.04 9.98
CA VAL A 302 -8.03 -15.49 8.95
C VAL A 302 -6.86 -14.51 8.89
N ARG A 303 -5.65 -15.02 9.00
CA ARG A 303 -4.43 -14.27 8.71
C ARG A 303 -4.02 -14.59 7.28
N ALA A 304 -3.75 -13.57 6.50
CA ALA A 304 -3.20 -13.65 5.16
C ALA A 304 -1.83 -12.96 5.13
N GLU A 305 -0.89 -13.53 4.40
CA GLU A 305 0.39 -12.89 4.09
C GLU A 305 0.57 -12.82 2.58
N GLU A 306 0.89 -11.63 2.09
CA GLU A 306 1.21 -11.34 0.69
C GLU A 306 2.66 -10.87 0.66
N GLN A 307 3.50 -11.47 -0.17
CA GLN A 307 4.86 -11.01 -0.39
C GLN A 307 5.04 -10.77 -1.87
N MET A 308 5.38 -9.54 -2.25
CA MET A 308 5.77 -9.22 -3.61
C MET A 308 7.28 -9.07 -3.67
N SER A 309 7.94 -9.82 -4.55
CA SER A 309 9.35 -9.57 -4.85
C SER A 309 9.48 -8.43 -5.84
N GLU A 310 10.48 -7.58 -5.65
CA GLU A 310 10.74 -6.44 -6.54
C GLU A 310 11.82 -6.78 -7.56
N VAL A 311 11.68 -6.25 -8.77
CA VAL A 311 12.74 -6.29 -9.78
C VAL A 311 13.76 -5.21 -9.43
N VAL A 312 14.97 -5.62 -9.07
CA VAL A 312 16.12 -4.73 -8.96
C VAL A 312 17.05 -4.94 -10.14
N TYR A 313 17.77 -3.90 -10.53
CA TYR A 313 18.87 -4.05 -11.48
C TYR A 313 20.15 -4.24 -10.68
N MET A 314 20.89 -5.29 -11.01
CA MET A 314 22.20 -5.60 -10.48
C MET A 314 23.27 -5.13 -11.46
N CYS A 315 24.27 -4.42 -10.95
CA CYS A 315 25.41 -3.92 -11.69
C CYS A 315 26.61 -4.79 -11.37
N PHE A 316 27.27 -5.31 -12.40
CA PHE A 316 28.43 -6.19 -12.26
C PHE A 316 29.69 -5.45 -12.78
N PRO A 317 30.68 -5.20 -11.92
CA PRO A 317 31.99 -4.73 -12.38
C PRO A 317 32.70 -5.84 -13.19
N GLU A 318 33.67 -5.49 -14.04
CA GLU A 318 34.47 -6.50 -14.78
C GLU A 318 35.13 -7.55 -13.85
N LYS A 319 35.40 -7.16 -12.59
CA LYS A 319 35.92 -8.04 -11.55
C LYS A 319 35.24 -7.71 -10.22
N GLY A 320 34.47 -8.65 -9.68
CA GLY A 320 33.83 -8.54 -8.37
C GLY A 320 32.43 -9.14 -8.35
N ASP A 321 31.83 -9.13 -7.17
CA ASP A 321 30.42 -9.48 -7.00
C ASP A 321 29.53 -8.34 -7.51
N GLY A 322 28.35 -8.70 -8.04
CA GLY A 322 27.36 -7.70 -8.43
C GLY A 322 26.72 -7.05 -7.21
N HIS A 323 26.32 -5.79 -7.35
CA HIS A 323 25.54 -5.06 -6.34
C HIS A 323 24.29 -4.46 -6.97
N VAL A 324 23.32 -4.05 -6.15
CA VAL A 324 22.14 -3.31 -6.66
C VAL A 324 22.64 -2.03 -7.32
N CYS A 325 22.34 -1.86 -8.60
CA CYS A 325 22.68 -0.67 -9.36
C CYS A 325 22.17 0.57 -8.63
N THR A 326 23.07 1.52 -8.48
CA THR A 326 22.82 2.86 -7.98
C THR A 326 23.06 3.87 -9.09
N ASP A 327 22.59 5.09 -8.87
CA ASP A 327 22.90 6.27 -9.67
C ASP A 327 24.40 6.63 -9.72
N LYS A 328 25.24 5.98 -8.90
CA LYS A 328 26.70 6.14 -8.91
C LYS A 328 27.42 5.15 -9.83
N ASP A 329 26.73 4.13 -10.32
CA ASP A 329 27.33 3.11 -11.17
C ASP A 329 27.49 3.61 -12.61
N GLY A 330 28.65 3.31 -13.19
CA GLY A 330 28.97 3.72 -14.55
C GLY A 330 28.11 3.00 -15.59
N ASP A 331 27.96 3.62 -16.76
CA ASP A 331 27.23 3.03 -17.90
C ASP A 331 28.00 1.85 -18.54
N ASP A 332 29.27 1.67 -18.17
CA ASP A 332 30.14 0.57 -18.55
C ASP A 332 29.87 -0.73 -17.76
N MET A 333 29.09 -0.67 -16.68
CA MET A 333 28.73 -1.86 -15.91
C MET A 333 27.70 -2.72 -16.63
N GLN A 334 27.91 -4.04 -16.62
CA GLN A 334 26.90 -4.99 -17.10
C GLN A 334 25.70 -4.95 -16.14
N ARG A 335 24.51 -4.66 -16.68
CA ARG A 335 23.26 -4.63 -15.91
C ARG A 335 22.47 -5.89 -16.16
N GLN A 336 22.05 -6.57 -15.09
CA GLN A 336 21.10 -7.69 -15.15
C GLN A 336 19.95 -7.42 -14.20
N SER A 337 18.73 -7.85 -14.52
CA SER A 337 17.64 -7.80 -13.55
C SER A 337 17.74 -8.98 -12.59
N ALA A 338 17.59 -8.73 -11.29
CA ALA A 338 17.41 -9.74 -10.26
C ALA A 338 16.12 -9.47 -9.48
N CYS A 339 15.68 -10.48 -8.74
CA CYS A 339 14.56 -10.34 -7.82
C CYS A 339 15.08 -10.23 -6.40
N THR A 340 14.62 -9.22 -5.68
CA THR A 340 14.86 -9.06 -4.24
C THR A 340 13.58 -9.35 -3.46
N GLU A 341 13.71 -9.65 -2.17
CA GLU A 341 12.58 -9.56 -1.25
C GLU A 341 12.03 -8.14 -1.33
N GLY A 342 10.76 -8.01 -1.69
CA GLY A 342 10.06 -6.72 -1.73
C GLY A 342 9.09 -6.59 -0.55
N ILE A 343 7.98 -5.92 -0.80
CA ILE A 343 7.00 -5.59 0.24
C ILE A 343 6.27 -6.86 0.69
N LYS A 344 6.31 -7.11 1.99
CA LYS A 344 5.41 -8.05 2.66
C LYS A 344 4.23 -7.28 3.25
N SER A 345 3.02 -7.80 3.09
CA SER A 345 1.80 -7.35 3.75
C SER A 345 1.21 -8.50 4.54
N THR A 346 0.77 -8.22 5.76
CA THR A 346 0.03 -9.14 6.60
C THR A 346 -1.35 -8.56 6.86
N SER A 347 -2.40 -9.31 6.57
CA SER A 347 -3.76 -8.90 6.89
C SER A 347 -4.49 -9.92 7.76
N TYR A 348 -5.37 -9.41 8.62
CA TYR A 348 -6.24 -10.18 9.50
C TYR A 348 -7.67 -9.84 9.15
N ALA A 349 -8.44 -10.84 8.74
CA ALA A 349 -9.84 -10.66 8.38
C ALA A 349 -10.75 -11.46 9.33
N VAL A 350 -11.82 -10.82 9.79
CA VAL A 350 -12.85 -11.44 10.63
C VAL A 350 -14.07 -11.73 9.77
N PHE A 351 -14.54 -12.96 9.85
CA PHE A 351 -15.72 -13.42 9.13
C PHE A 351 -16.80 -13.88 10.09
N ASP A 352 -18.00 -13.36 9.90
CA ASP A 352 -19.22 -13.92 10.47
C ASP A 352 -19.75 -14.99 9.50
N VAL A 353 -19.56 -16.26 9.85
CA VAL A 353 -19.91 -17.41 9.00
C VAL A 353 -21.42 -17.50 8.82
N ALA A 354 -22.20 -17.22 9.87
CA ALA A 354 -23.65 -17.29 9.83
C ALA A 354 -24.22 -16.26 8.85
N LYS A 355 -23.65 -15.05 8.83
CA LYS A 355 -24.03 -14.00 7.86
C LYS A 355 -23.36 -14.18 6.51
N GLY A 356 -22.24 -14.92 6.45
CA GLY A 356 -21.39 -15.02 5.27
C GLY A 356 -20.84 -13.66 4.87
N THR A 357 -20.28 -12.92 5.83
CA THR A 357 -19.74 -11.57 5.61
C THR A 357 -18.38 -11.41 6.29
N ARG A 358 -17.42 -10.77 5.62
CA ARG A 358 -16.28 -10.15 6.30
C ARG A 358 -16.78 -8.93 7.06
N THR A 359 -16.48 -8.83 8.35
CA THR A 359 -16.92 -7.73 9.21
C THR A 359 -15.80 -6.75 9.55
N LEU A 360 -14.56 -7.21 9.42
CA LEU A 360 -13.37 -6.45 9.73
C LEU A 360 -12.20 -6.97 8.89
N ARG A 361 -11.35 -6.06 8.39
CA ARG A 361 -10.01 -6.35 7.90
C ARG A 361 -9.04 -5.38 8.54
N VAL A 362 -7.94 -5.92 9.06
CA VAL A 362 -6.81 -5.14 9.54
C VAL A 362 -5.62 -5.49 8.67
N THR A 363 -5.06 -4.53 7.94
CA THR A 363 -3.89 -4.72 7.09
C THR A 363 -2.68 -4.00 7.67
N HIS A 364 -1.54 -4.68 7.59
CA HIS A 364 -0.24 -4.24 8.07
C HIS A 364 0.79 -4.47 6.98
N ASP A 365 1.32 -3.39 6.41
CA ASP A 365 2.35 -3.49 5.39
C ASP A 365 3.74 -3.46 6.05
N ASP A 366 4.42 -4.61 6.11
CA ASP A 366 5.79 -4.72 6.64
C ASP A 366 6.77 -3.84 5.85
N GLY A 367 6.48 -3.48 4.60
CA GLY A 367 7.26 -2.49 3.85
C GLY A 367 7.16 -1.07 4.45
N MET A 368 6.01 -0.72 5.01
CA MET A 368 5.81 0.53 5.75
C MET A 368 6.28 0.41 7.21
N ASP A 369 6.21 -0.77 7.80
CA ASP A 369 6.62 -1.06 9.18
C ASP A 369 8.08 -1.48 9.36
N GLY A 370 8.82 -1.78 8.29
CA GLY A 370 10.29 -1.85 8.30
C GLY A 370 10.94 -0.53 8.74
N LEU A 371 10.15 0.53 8.77
CA LEU A 371 10.49 1.86 9.26
C LEU A 371 10.26 2.03 10.77
N ALA A 372 9.37 1.22 11.34
CA ALA A 372 9.15 1.12 12.77
C ALA A 372 10.21 0.15 13.36
N LYS A 373 10.85 0.52 14.47
CA LYS A 373 11.82 -0.38 15.11
C LYS A 373 11.12 -1.70 15.48
N PRO A 374 11.82 -2.85 15.51
CA PRO A 374 11.27 -4.08 16.09
C PRO A 374 10.74 -3.79 17.51
N GLY A 375 9.41 -3.80 17.69
CA GLY A 375 8.72 -3.38 18.92
C GLY A 375 7.76 -2.18 18.76
N GLU A 376 7.88 -1.42 17.68
CA GLU A 376 6.97 -0.35 17.27
C GLU A 376 5.94 -0.83 16.23
N ARG A 377 5.89 -2.12 15.93
CA ARG A 377 4.88 -2.69 15.03
C ARG A 377 3.55 -2.86 15.73
N THR A 378 2.46 -2.74 14.98
CA THR A 378 1.13 -3.10 15.46
C THR A 378 1.06 -4.62 15.66
N GLN A 379 1.09 -5.04 16.91
CA GLN A 379 0.84 -6.41 17.32
C GLN A 379 -0.65 -6.68 17.27
N ILE A 380 -1.01 -7.75 16.57
CA ILE A 380 -2.38 -8.20 16.44
C ILE A 380 -2.49 -9.51 17.23
N THR A 381 -3.27 -9.47 18.30
CA THR A 381 -3.56 -10.65 19.13
C THR A 381 -5.03 -10.98 18.99
N VAL A 382 -5.32 -12.25 18.79
CA VAL A 382 -6.69 -12.76 18.70
C VAL A 382 -7.00 -13.48 20.00
N ASP A 383 -8.07 -13.07 20.68
CA ASP A 383 -8.56 -13.75 21.87
C ASP A 383 -10.09 -13.81 21.90
N ALA A 384 -10.63 -14.44 22.95
CA ALA A 384 -12.07 -14.63 23.10
C ALA A 384 -12.89 -13.33 23.18
N LYS A 385 -12.27 -12.16 23.38
CA LYS A 385 -12.93 -10.85 23.41
C LYS A 385 -12.91 -10.15 22.05
N GLY A 386 -11.96 -10.46 21.17
CA GLY A 386 -11.70 -9.61 20.00
C GLY A 386 -10.36 -9.83 19.32
N LEU A 387 -10.11 -9.00 18.31
CA LEU A 387 -8.75 -8.67 17.90
C LEU A 387 -8.28 -7.49 18.72
N THR A 388 -7.25 -7.70 19.51
CA THR A 388 -6.57 -6.62 20.23
C THR A 388 -5.38 -6.15 19.39
N LEU A 389 -5.45 -4.89 18.97
CA LEU A 389 -4.39 -4.16 18.28
C LEU A 389 -3.56 -3.39 19.32
N LYS A 390 -2.26 -3.67 19.38
CA LYS A 390 -1.30 -2.99 20.26
C LYS A 390 -0.11 -2.48 19.46
N GLY A 391 0.12 -1.19 19.47
CA GLY A 391 1.24 -0.55 18.77
C GLY A 391 1.14 0.97 18.80
N PRO A 392 2.03 1.69 18.12
CA PRO A 392 1.95 3.13 17.99
C PRO A 392 0.60 3.56 17.40
N GLY A 393 -0.18 4.30 18.18
CA GLY A 393 -1.53 4.73 17.80
C GLY A 393 -2.60 3.63 17.78
N CYS A 394 -2.24 2.36 18.00
CA CYS A 394 -3.14 1.23 18.05
C CYS A 394 -3.24 0.71 19.49
N ASN A 395 -4.30 1.06 20.23
CA ASN A 395 -4.58 0.47 21.53
C ASN A 395 -6.09 0.21 21.64
N GLU A 396 -6.61 -0.61 20.73
CA GLU A 396 -8.02 -0.93 20.69
C GLU A 396 -8.27 -2.43 20.61
N THR A 397 -9.35 -2.86 21.27
CA THR A 397 -9.88 -4.20 21.12
C THR A 397 -11.10 -4.10 20.21
N LEU A 398 -10.99 -4.74 19.05
CA LEU A 398 -12.02 -4.85 18.04
C LEU A 398 -12.87 -6.09 18.34
N PRO A 399 -14.14 -5.94 18.73
CA PRO A 399 -14.98 -7.08 19.06
C PRO A 399 -15.18 -7.97 17.83
N LEU A 400 -15.10 -9.28 18.02
CA LEU A 400 -15.37 -10.27 16.96
C LEU A 400 -16.81 -10.20 16.44
N ALA A 401 -17.74 -9.83 17.30
CA ALA A 401 -19.13 -9.61 16.95
C ALA A 401 -19.37 -8.13 16.65
N VAL A 402 -19.85 -7.82 15.44
CA VAL A 402 -20.46 -6.52 15.17
C VAL A 402 -21.80 -6.50 15.91
N PRO A 403 -22.02 -5.58 16.87
CA PRO A 403 -23.32 -5.47 17.52
C PRO A 403 -24.39 -5.23 16.44
N ALA A 404 -25.49 -5.97 16.52
CA ALA A 404 -26.65 -5.71 15.66
C ALA A 404 -27.06 -4.24 15.87
N LYS A 405 -27.02 -3.44 14.81
CA LYS A 405 -27.46 -2.05 14.84
C LYS A 405 -28.98 -1.95 14.94
#